data_AF-A0A4Q3HU00-F1
#
_entry.id   AF-A0A4Q3HU00-F1
#
_cell.length_a   1.000
_cell.length_b   1.000
_cell.length_c   1.000
_cell.angle_alpha   90.00
_cell.angle_beta   90.00
_cell.angle_gamma   90.00
#
_symmetry.space_group_name_H-M   'P 1'
#
loop_
_entity.id
_entity.type
_entity.pdbx_description
1 polymer ?
#
loop_
_entity_poly.entity_id
_entity_poly.type
_entity_poly.pdbx_seq_one_letter_code
_entity_poly.pdbx_strand_id
1 'polypeptide(L)' 'MQRIEPARERDGQDLTVWRRRCRLGLFLFYAAAGVLHITVPRPFLSITPSWVPDAPEVILVTGLCEIAGAIGLLVPWS' A
#
# COMPACT_ATOMS: atom_id res chain seq x y z
N MET A 1 -44.12 -4.21 -6.02
CA MET A 1 -43.43 -5.44 -6.49
C MET A 1 -41.94 -5.29 -6.15
N GLN A 2 -41.51 -5.70 -4.96
CA GLN A 2 -40.10 -5.64 -4.55
C GLN A 2 -39.35 -6.75 -5.30
N ARG A 3 -38.49 -6.35 -6.24
CA ARG A 3 -37.56 -7.25 -6.92
C ARG A 3 -36.60 -7.78 -5.87
N ILE A 4 -36.76 -9.04 -5.47
CA ILE A 4 -35.82 -9.73 -4.59
C ILE A 4 -34.58 -10.05 -5.44
N GLU A 5 -33.55 -9.24 -5.30
CA GLU A 5 -32.23 -9.48 -5.90
C GLU A 5 -31.65 -10.80 -5.34
N PRO A 6 -31.16 -11.71 -6.19
CA PRO A 6 -30.61 -12.99 -5.73
C PRO A 6 -29.36 -12.73 -4.89
N ALA A 7 -29.28 -13.34 -3.69
CA ALA A 7 -28.19 -13.15 -2.73
C ALA A 7 -26.77 -13.30 -3.32
N ARG A 8 -26.62 -14.08 -4.41
CA ARG A 8 -25.37 -14.30 -5.14
C ARG A 8 -24.80 -13.03 -5.80
N GLU A 9 -25.64 -12.08 -6.21
CA GLU A 9 -25.19 -10.85 -6.88
C GLU A 9 -24.67 -9.81 -5.86
N ARG A 10 -25.20 -9.82 -4.63
CA ARG A 10 -24.73 -8.95 -3.54
C ARG A 10 -23.34 -9.33 -3.03
N ASP A 11 -23.06 -10.62 -2.87
CA ASP A 11 -21.75 -11.12 -2.40
C ASP A 11 -20.60 -10.69 -3.34
N GLY A 12 -20.81 -10.76 -4.66
CA GLY A 12 -19.83 -10.30 -5.66
C GLY A 12 -19.59 -8.78 -5.62
N GLN A 13 -20.62 -7.99 -5.37
CA GLN A 13 -20.50 -6.54 -5.20
C GLN A 13 -19.73 -6.19 -3.91
N ASP A 14 -20.03 -6.86 -2.80
CA ASP A 14 -19.35 -6.63 -1.51
C ASP A 14 -17.86 -6.95 -1.59
N LEU A 15 -17.47 -8.05 -2.25
CA LEU A 15 -16.07 -8.41 -2.47
C LEU A 15 -15.32 -7.41 -3.35
N THR A 16 -15.95 -6.87 -4.40
CA THR A 16 -15.30 -5.87 -5.27
C THR A 16 -15.13 -4.52 -4.58
N VAL A 17 -16.16 -4.07 -3.85
CA VAL A 17 -16.10 -2.86 -3.02
C VAL A 17 -15.03 -3.01 -1.94
N TRP A 18 -15.01 -4.16 -1.25
CA TRP A 18 -14.01 -4.46 -0.23
C TRP A 18 -12.59 -4.44 -0.79
N ARG A 19 -12.33 -5.17 -1.89
CA ARG A 19 -11.02 -5.16 -2.57
C ARG A 19 -10.59 -3.76 -2.94
N ARG A 20 -11.51 -2.93 -3.46
CA ARG A 20 -11.21 -1.54 -3.81
C ARG A 20 -10.81 -0.70 -2.59
N ARG A 21 -11.54 -0.84 -1.49
CA ARG A 21 -11.24 -0.14 -0.22
C ARG A 21 -9.89 -0.57 0.34
N CYS A 22 -9.59 -1.87 0.35
CA CYS A 22 -8.29 -2.39 0.78
C CYS A 22 -7.15 -1.86 -0.10
N ARG A 23 -7.29 -1.90 -1.43
CA ARG A 23 -6.29 -1.36 -2.36
C ARG A 23 -6.03 0.12 -2.12
N LEU A 24 -7.09 0.92 -1.94
CA LEU A 24 -6.95 2.35 -1.69
C LEU A 24 -6.30 2.62 -0.33
N GLY A 25 -6.68 1.86 0.70
CA GLY A 25 -6.05 1.95 2.03
C GLY A 25 -4.56 1.63 1.98
N LEU A 26 -4.19 0.53 1.32
CA LEU A 26 -2.78 0.14 1.14
C LEU A 26 -2.02 1.14 0.27
N PHE A 27 -2.64 1.68 -0.78
CA PHE A 27 -2.05 2.73 -1.61
C PHE A 27 -1.65 3.94 -0.76
N LEU A 28 -2.60 4.46 0.04
CA LEU A 28 -2.34 5.62 0.89
C LEU A 28 -1.27 5.32 1.95
N PHE A 29 -1.31 4.12 2.53
CA PHE A 29 -0.33 3.70 3.53
C PHE A 29 1.09 3.63 2.96
N TYR A 30 1.31 2.89 1.86
CA TYR A 30 2.62 2.76 1.25
C TYR A 30 3.11 4.07 0.61
N ALA A 31 2.22 4.88 0.04
CA ALA A 31 2.59 6.20 -0.47
C ALA A 31 3.11 7.11 0.65
N ALA A 32 2.41 7.16 1.79
CA ALA A 32 2.84 7.93 2.94
C ALA A 32 4.15 7.39 3.55
N ALA A 33 4.27 6.07 3.68
CA ALA A 33 5.49 5.42 4.16
C ALA A 33 6.70 5.75 3.25
N GLY A 34 6.53 5.63 1.93
CA GLY A 34 7.60 5.88 0.97
C GLY A 34 8.07 7.34 0.99
N VAL A 35 7.14 8.29 1.10
CA VAL A 35 7.49 9.72 1.30
C VAL A 35 8.27 9.90 2.61
N LEU A 36 7.86 9.25 3.70
CA LEU A 36 8.53 9.39 4.99
C LEU A 36 9.95 8.80 4.96
N HIS A 37 10.16 7.63 4.35
CA HIS A 37 11.48 7.03 4.18
C HIS A 37 12.45 7.96 3.40
N ILE A 38 11.96 8.69 2.41
CA ILE A 38 12.77 9.61 1.59
C ILE A 38 13.00 10.95 2.31
N THR A 39 11.95 11.55 2.87
CA THR A 39 12.00 12.93 3.38
C THR A 39 12.43 13.02 4.85
N VAL A 40 12.13 12.00 5.65
CA VAL A 40 12.41 11.96 7.09
C VAL A 40 13.01 10.59 7.47
N PRO A 41 14.25 10.27 7.04
CA PRO A 41 14.85 8.96 7.28
C PRO A 41 15.28 8.73 8.74
N ARG A 42 15.37 9.78 9.56
CA ARG A 42 15.93 9.72 10.93
C ARG A 42 15.25 8.70 11.87
N PRO A 43 13.91 8.60 11.92
CA PRO A 43 13.24 7.58 12.74
C PRO A 43 13.60 6.17 12.29
N PHE A 44 13.68 5.92 10.98
CA PHE A 44 14.05 4.62 10.43
C PHE A 44 15.51 4.27 10.74
N LEU A 45 16.42 5.24 10.64
CA LEU A 45 17.82 5.05 11.02
C LEU A 45 17.97 4.64 12.48
N SER A 46 17.16 5.19 13.40
CA SER A 46 17.26 4.87 14.83
C SER A 46 16.89 3.43 15.18
N ILE A 47 16.08 2.78 14.36
CA ILE A 47 15.64 1.38 14.56
C ILE A 47 16.38 0.40 13.65
N THR A 48 17.16 0.90 12.68
CA THR A 48 17.87 0.06 11.72
C THR A 48 19.05 -0.62 12.41
N PRO A 49 19.15 -1.96 12.38
CA PRO A 49 20.25 -2.67 12.99
C PRO A 49 21.62 -2.31 12.39
N SER A 50 22.68 -2.40 13.19
CA SER A 50 24.05 -2.06 12.77
C SER A 50 24.64 -2.97 11.68
N TRP A 51 24.03 -4.13 11.41
CA TRP A 51 24.46 -5.03 10.35
C TRP A 51 24.02 -4.59 8.95
N VAL A 52 23.09 -3.62 8.85
CA VAL A 52 22.61 -3.12 7.56
C VAL A 52 23.70 -2.22 6.95
N PRO A 53 24.25 -2.56 5.78
CA PRO A 53 25.21 -1.71 5.10
C PRO A 53 24.52 -0.43 4.64
N ASP A 54 25.21 0.71 4.77
CA ASP A 54 24.76 2.01 4.26
C ASP A 54 23.26 2.28 4.52
N ALA A 55 22.83 2.12 5.78
CA ALA A 55 21.44 2.24 6.20
C ALA A 55 20.66 3.43 5.58
N PRO A 56 21.23 4.65 5.44
CA PRO A 56 20.54 5.74 4.76
C PRO A 56 20.14 5.43 3.31
N GLU A 57 21.01 4.77 2.54
CA GLU A 57 20.75 4.40 1.16
C GLU A 57 19.72 3.26 1.07
N VAL A 58 19.82 2.27 1.95
CA VAL A 58 18.84 1.18 2.03
C VAL A 58 17.44 1.73 2.34
N ILE A 59 17.33 2.69 3.27
CA ILE A 59 16.08 3.38 3.62
C ILE A 59 15.54 4.16 2.41
N LEU A 60 16.41 4.87 1.69
CA LEU A 60 16.02 5.61 0.49
C LEU A 60 15.45 4.67 -0.59
N VAL A 61 16.16 3.58 -0.90
CA VAL A 61 15.73 2.58 -1.90
C VAL A 61 14.43 1.91 -1.46
N THR A 62 14.30 1.61 -0.16
CA THR A 62 13.04 1.07 0.40
C THR A 62 11.89 2.04 0.18
N GLY A 63 12.09 3.34 0.44
CA GLY A 63 11.08 4.37 0.17
C GLY A 63 10.68 4.44 -1.31
N LEU A 64 11.63 4.32 -2.23
CA LEU A 64 11.33 4.27 -3.67
C LEU A 64 10.52 3.02 -4.05
N CYS A 65 10.85 1.86 -3.48
CA CYS A 65 10.10 0.62 -3.66
C CYS A 65 8.67 0.72 -3.12
N GLU A 66 8.46 1.38 -1.97
CA GLU A 66 7.12 1.62 -1.41
C GLU A 66 6.27 2.52 -2.31
N ILE A 67 6.85 3.58 -2.88
CA ILE A 67 6.15 4.44 -3.86
C ILE A 67 5.80 3.65 -5.12
N ALA A 68 6.73 2.87 -5.65
CA ALA A 68 6.49 2.02 -6.81
C ALA A 68 5.38 0.99 -6.53
N GLY A 69 5.39 0.35 -5.36
CA GLY A 69 4.36 -0.57 -4.91
C GLY A 69 2.99 0.09 -4.75
N ALA A 70 2.95 1.31 -4.19
CA ALA A 70 1.74 2.10 -4.10
C ALA A 70 1.14 2.39 -5.49
N ILE A 71 1.95 2.87 -6.44
CA ILE A 71 1.50 3.08 -7.83
C ILE A 71 1.01 1.76 -8.44
N GLY A 72 1.74 0.66 -8.22
CA GLY A 72 1.36 -0.67 -8.67
C GLY A 72 0.00 -1.14 -8.13
N LEU A 73 -0.38 -0.73 -6.91
CA LEU A 73 -1.70 -0.99 -6.34
C LEU A 73 -2.83 -0.26 -7.05
N LEU A 74 -2.58 0.78 -7.86
CA LEU A 74 -3.59 1.46 -8.67
C LEU A 74 -3.73 0.86 -10.06
N VAL A 75 -2.68 0.22 -10.56
CA VAL A 75 -2.68 -0.47 -11.85
C VAL A 75 -3.61 -1.70 -11.76
N PRO A 76 -4.61 -1.82 -12.66
CA PRO A 76 -5.42 -3.02 -12.76
C PRO A 76 -4.59 -4.12 -13.44
N TRP A 77 -4.06 -5.04 -12.63
CA TRP A 77 -3.49 -6.28 -13.13
C TRP A 77 -4.65 -7.27 -13.31
N SER A 78 -4.83 -7.70 -14.56
CA SER A 78 -5.93 -8.56 -15.03
C SER A 78 -5.76 -10.01 -14.62
#